data_AF-A0A2V6TFS8-F1
#
_entry.id   AF-A0A2V6TFS8-F1
#
_cell.length_a   1.000
_cell.length_b   1.000
_cell.length_c   1.000
_cell.angle_alpha   90.00
_cell.angle_beta   90.00
_cell.angle_gamma   90.00
#
_symmetry.space_group_name_H-M   'P 1'
#
loop_
_entity.id
_entity.type
_entity.pdbx_description
1 polymer ?
#
loop_
_entity_poly.entity_id
_entity_poly.type
_entity_poly.pdbx_seq_one_letter_code
_entity_poly.pdbx_strand_id
1 'polypeptide(L)'
;MLLEIAGGSVETLPSIEDQRAPDLKAYFDKYYAGATGTAEERIRVFRFIRDLAASEYAGWWDVEIIHGSGSPAAEWLQIYREYDLAGVTRHVESLIAGNI
;
A
#
# COMPACT_ATOMS: atom_id res chain seq x y z
N MET A 1 4.97 5.95 2.87
CA MET A 1 6.18 5.20 2.46
C MET A 1 6.29 4.99 0.94
N LEU A 2 5.44 4.21 0.23
CA LEU A 2 5.63 3.99 -1.22
C LEU A 2 5.44 5.25 -2.09
N LEU A 3 4.27 5.90 -2.01
CA LEU A 3 3.98 7.13 -2.78
C LEU A 3 4.94 8.28 -2.41
N GLU A 4 5.35 8.33 -1.16
CA GLU A 4 6.32 9.30 -0.63
C GLU A 4 7.70 9.16 -1.29
N ILE A 5 8.17 7.93 -1.51
CA ILE A 5 9.43 7.66 -2.21
C ILE A 5 9.28 7.90 -3.72
N ALA A 6 8.14 7.51 -4.29
CA ALA A 6 7.88 7.63 -5.72
C ALA A 6 7.75 9.09 -6.20
N GLY A 7 7.16 9.94 -5.37
CA GLY A 7 6.90 11.35 -5.67
C GLY A 7 5.65 11.58 -6.53
N GLY A 8 5.36 12.85 -6.82
CA GLY A 8 4.08 13.29 -7.42
C GLY A 8 3.82 12.81 -8.85
N SER A 9 4.88 12.42 -9.59
CA SER A 9 4.75 11.90 -10.96
C SER A 9 3.94 10.61 -11.05
N VAL A 10 3.63 9.94 -9.94
CA VAL A 10 2.69 8.80 -9.94
C VAL A 10 1.31 9.22 -10.46
N GLU A 11 0.85 10.42 -10.10
CA GLU A 11 -0.45 10.96 -10.50
C GLU A 11 -0.36 12.00 -11.61
N THR A 12 0.69 12.83 -11.59
CA THR A 12 0.79 13.97 -12.53
C THR A 12 1.50 13.61 -13.84
N LEU A 13 1.76 12.32 -14.10
CA LEU A 13 2.33 11.87 -15.36
C LEU A 13 1.33 12.12 -16.51
N PRO A 14 1.78 12.68 -17.64
CA PRO A 14 0.94 12.81 -18.83
C PRO A 14 0.37 11.49 -19.36
N SER A 15 -0.63 11.62 -20.22
CA SER A 15 -1.35 10.49 -20.79
C SER A 15 -0.45 9.59 -21.64
N ILE A 16 -0.92 8.36 -21.93
CA ILE A 16 -0.18 7.46 -22.82
C ILE A 16 -0.23 7.96 -24.27
N GLU A 17 -1.28 8.69 -24.63
CA GLU A 17 -1.45 9.37 -25.90
C GLU A 17 -0.38 10.42 -26.11
N ASP A 18 -0.15 11.29 -25.10
CA ASP A 18 0.91 12.30 -25.13
C ASP A 18 2.30 11.66 -25.25
N GLN A 19 2.52 10.56 -24.52
CA GLN A 19 3.78 9.82 -24.56
C GLN A 19 4.08 9.22 -25.94
N ARG A 20 3.03 8.84 -26.69
CA ARG A 20 3.13 8.27 -28.05
C ARG A 20 3.14 9.33 -29.15
N ALA A 21 2.80 10.58 -28.84
CA ALA A 21 2.80 11.66 -29.81
C ALA A 21 4.25 11.93 -30.29
N PRO A 22 4.55 11.82 -31.61
CA PRO A 22 5.91 11.99 -32.12
C PRO A 22 6.54 13.33 -31.75
N ASP A 23 5.73 14.39 -31.79
CA ASP A 23 6.16 15.76 -31.49
C ASP A 23 6.44 15.99 -30.00
N LEU A 24 5.92 15.12 -29.11
CA LEU A 24 6.11 15.23 -27.66
C LEU A 24 7.18 14.30 -27.10
N LYS A 25 7.49 13.20 -27.80
CA LYS A 25 8.41 12.16 -27.33
C LYS A 25 9.77 12.70 -26.86
N ALA A 26 10.35 13.65 -27.60
CA ALA A 26 11.63 14.25 -27.24
C ALA A 26 11.60 14.98 -25.88
N TYR A 27 10.45 15.54 -25.49
CA TYR A 27 10.27 16.17 -24.18
C TYR A 27 10.20 15.14 -23.05
N PHE A 28 9.55 13.99 -23.28
CA PHE A 28 9.56 12.90 -22.30
C PHE A 28 10.98 12.37 -22.09
N ASP A 29 11.70 12.08 -23.17
CA ASP A 29 13.07 11.56 -23.10
C ASP A 29 14.00 12.53 -22.34
N LYS A 30 13.78 13.85 -22.47
CA LYS A 30 14.54 14.89 -21.78
C LYS A 30 14.13 15.09 -20.32
N TYR A 31 12.84 15.29 -20.05
CA TYR A 31 12.36 15.75 -18.74
C TYR A 31 11.98 14.62 -17.79
N TYR A 32 11.73 13.41 -18.31
CA TYR A 32 11.52 12.22 -17.49
C TYR A 32 12.77 11.35 -17.32
N ALA A 33 13.93 11.81 -17.81
CA ALA A 33 15.21 11.15 -17.54
C ALA A 33 15.42 10.94 -16.03
N GLY A 34 15.89 9.74 -15.66
CA GLY A 34 16.28 9.37 -14.30
C GLY A 34 17.79 9.44 -14.09
N ALA A 35 18.25 9.21 -12.86
CA ALA A 35 19.67 9.05 -12.57
C ALA A 35 20.26 7.80 -13.26
N THR A 36 19.44 6.78 -13.44
CA THR A 36 19.74 5.54 -14.17
C THR A 36 18.51 5.12 -14.99
N GLY A 37 18.73 4.26 -15.97
CA GLY A 37 17.68 3.79 -16.88
C GLY A 37 17.19 4.85 -17.86
N THR A 38 16.27 4.43 -18.71
CA THR A 38 15.60 5.26 -19.71
C THR A 38 14.40 6.01 -19.10
N ALA A 39 14.00 7.11 -19.73
CA ALA A 39 12.76 7.81 -19.36
C ALA A 39 11.54 6.88 -19.44
N GLU A 40 11.50 5.99 -20.43
CA GLU A 40 10.42 5.01 -20.60
C GLU A 40 10.33 4.04 -19.41
N GLU A 41 11.46 3.48 -18.97
CA GLU A 41 11.49 2.60 -17.79
C GLU A 41 10.99 3.32 -16.54
N ARG A 42 11.43 4.56 -16.32
CA ARG A 42 10.97 5.37 -15.18
C ARG A 42 9.46 5.66 -15.25
N ILE A 43 8.95 5.99 -16.43
CA ILE A 43 7.51 6.20 -16.66
C ILE A 43 6.72 4.92 -16.37
N ARG A 44 7.20 3.76 -16.82
CA ARG A 44 6.56 2.47 -16.52
C ARG A 44 6.52 2.17 -15.04
N VAL A 45 7.57 2.50 -14.29
CA VAL A 45 7.59 2.37 -12.83
C VAL A 45 6.54 3.28 -12.17
N PHE A 46 6.41 4.54 -12.60
CA PHE A 46 5.35 5.42 -12.07
C PHE A 46 3.95 4.86 -12.30
N ARG A 47 3.67 4.35 -13.51
CA ARG A 47 2.36 3.74 -13.81
C ARG A 47 2.11 2.48 -12.97
N PHE A 48 3.13 1.64 -12.79
CA PHE A 48 3.01 0.45 -11.94
C PHE A 48 2.73 0.82 -10.47
N ILE A 49 3.43 1.81 -9.93
CA ILE A 49 3.19 2.30 -8.56
C ILE A 49 1.77 2.87 -8.43
N ARG A 50 1.31 3.62 -9.44
CA ARG A 50 -0.07 4.12 -9.49
C ARG A 50 -1.08 2.99 -9.41
N ASP A 51 -0.91 1.96 -10.24
CA ASP A 51 -1.83 0.84 -10.27
C ASP A 51 -1.91 0.13 -8.90
N LEU A 52 -0.80 0.04 -8.18
CA LEU A 52 -0.75 -0.56 -6.84
C LEU A 52 -1.32 0.31 -5.71
N ALA A 53 -1.24 1.63 -5.81
CA ALA A 53 -1.42 2.49 -4.63
C ALA A 53 -2.30 3.72 -4.81
N ALA A 54 -2.72 4.06 -6.03
CA ALA A 54 -3.49 5.29 -6.29
C ALA A 54 -4.53 5.17 -7.42
N SER A 55 -4.63 3.99 -8.05
CA SER A 55 -5.66 3.70 -9.05
C SER A 55 -7.01 3.36 -8.40
N GLU A 56 -8.07 3.30 -9.23
CA GLU A 56 -9.38 2.79 -8.79
C GLU A 56 -9.29 1.35 -8.24
N TYR A 57 -8.43 0.51 -8.83
CA TYR A 57 -8.18 -0.83 -8.34
C TYR A 57 -7.53 -0.81 -6.96
N ALA A 58 -6.54 0.06 -6.74
CA ALA A 58 -5.90 0.23 -5.44
C ALA A 58 -6.91 0.70 -4.38
N GLY A 59 -7.78 1.66 -4.73
CA GLY A 59 -8.84 2.13 -3.83
C GLY A 59 -9.84 1.04 -3.48
N TRP A 60 -10.26 0.22 -4.44
CA TRP A 60 -11.10 -0.95 -4.17
C TRP A 60 -10.38 -1.96 -3.26
N TRP A 61 -9.11 -2.25 -3.56
CA TRP A 61 -8.29 -3.20 -2.83
C TRP A 61 -8.08 -2.78 -1.36
N ASP A 62 -7.89 -1.49 -1.10
CA ASP A 62 -7.74 -0.95 0.26
C ASP A 62 -9.01 -1.17 1.09
N VAL A 63 -10.19 -0.94 0.49
CA VAL A 63 -11.47 -1.19 1.16
C VAL A 63 -11.66 -2.70 1.40
N GLU A 64 -11.33 -3.53 0.42
CA GLU A 64 -11.47 -4.97 0.53
C GLU A 64 -10.50 -5.58 1.55
N ILE A 65 -9.28 -5.06 1.71
CA ILE A 65 -8.39 -5.53 2.80
C ILE A 65 -8.98 -5.25 4.17
N ILE A 66 -9.60 -4.08 4.36
CA ILE A 66 -10.12 -3.66 5.66
C ILE A 66 -11.42 -4.39 6.02
N HIS A 67 -12.25 -4.67 5.02
CA HIS A 67 -13.60 -5.21 5.25
C HIS A 67 -13.79 -6.65 4.75
N GLY A 68 -12.83 -7.17 4.00
CA GLY A 68 -12.82 -8.52 3.46
C GLY A 68 -12.84 -9.53 4.59
N SER A 69 -13.85 -10.40 4.59
CA SER A 69 -14.14 -11.38 5.66
C SER A 69 -14.59 -10.78 7.01
N GLY A 70 -14.85 -9.47 7.06
CA GLY A 70 -15.35 -8.79 8.26
C GLY A 70 -14.52 -7.55 8.57
N SER A 71 -15.17 -6.53 9.11
CA SER A 71 -14.47 -5.31 9.56
C SER A 71 -13.57 -5.63 10.75
N PRO A 72 -12.59 -4.78 11.11
CA PRO A 72 -11.72 -5.03 12.26
C PRO A 72 -12.50 -5.26 13.56
N ALA A 73 -13.66 -4.61 13.72
CA ALA A 73 -14.54 -4.84 14.86
C ALA A 73 -15.05 -6.29 14.97
N ALA A 74 -15.30 -6.96 13.84
CA ALA A 74 -15.68 -8.38 13.84
C ALA A 74 -14.51 -9.26 14.30
N GLU A 75 -13.29 -8.96 13.85
CA GLU A 75 -12.09 -9.68 14.29
C GLU A 75 -11.81 -9.47 15.77
N TRP A 76 -11.90 -8.23 16.27
CA TRP A 76 -11.82 -7.93 17.71
C TRP A 76 -12.81 -8.74 18.53
N LEU A 77 -14.06 -8.83 18.08
CA LEU A 77 -15.07 -9.63 18.76
C LEU A 77 -14.70 -11.10 18.81
N GLN A 78 -14.16 -11.68 17.72
CA GLN A 78 -13.71 -13.06 17.73
C GLN A 78 -12.52 -13.28 18.67
N ILE A 79 -11.54 -12.37 18.67
CA ILE A 79 -10.42 -12.41 19.63
C ILE A 79 -10.95 -12.41 21.06
N TYR A 80 -11.88 -11.51 21.40
CA TYR A 80 -12.46 -11.47 22.75
C TYR A 80 -13.24 -12.75 23.11
N ARG A 81 -13.84 -13.42 22.13
CA ARG A 81 -14.58 -14.67 22.35
C ARG A 81 -13.67 -15.88 22.52
N GLU A 82 -12.56 -15.94 21.80
CA GLU A 82 -11.67 -17.10 21.76
C GLU A 82 -10.47 -16.99 22.72
N TYR A 83 -10.09 -15.78 23.12
CA TYR A 83 -8.96 -15.58 24.01
C TYR A 83 -9.27 -15.98 25.46
N ASP A 84 -8.44 -16.86 26.04
CA ASP A 84 -8.58 -17.33 27.43
C ASP A 84 -8.11 -16.27 28.45
N LEU A 85 -8.91 -15.21 28.59
CA LEU A 85 -8.68 -14.15 29.58
C LEU A 85 -8.57 -14.71 31.00
N ALA A 86 -9.34 -15.75 31.33
CA ALA A 86 -9.34 -16.35 32.65
C ALA A 86 -8.04 -17.11 32.93
N GLY A 87 -7.53 -17.86 31.95
CA GLY A 87 -6.25 -18.56 32.03
C GLY A 87 -5.08 -17.61 32.23
N VAL A 88 -5.04 -16.51 31.47
CA VAL A 88 -3.98 -15.49 31.61
C VAL A 88 -4.06 -14.79 32.96
N THR A 89 -5.26 -14.44 33.41
CA THR A 89 -5.46 -13.87 34.76
C THR A 89 -4.94 -14.81 35.84
N ARG A 90 -5.31 -16.10 35.80
CA ARG A 90 -4.81 -17.11 36.75
C ARG A 90 -3.28 -17.24 36.72
N HIS A 91 -2.68 -17.19 35.53
CA HIS A 91 -1.23 -17.26 35.39
C HIS A 91 -0.52 -16.05 36.02
N VAL A 92 -1.05 -14.85 35.82
CA VAL A 92 -0.50 -13.64 36.45
C VAL A 92 -0.64 -13.71 37.98
N GLU A 93 -1.79 -14.18 38.48
CA GLU A 93 -2.01 -14.37 39.91
C GLU A 93 -1.03 -15.38 40.53
N SER A 94 -0.73 -16.48 39.84
CA SER A 94 0.23 -17.48 40.33
C SER A 94 1.65 -16.91 40.45
N LEU A 95 2.06 -16.11 39.46
CA LEU A 95 3.37 -15.44 39.48
C LEU A 95 3.47 -14.42 40.62
N ILE A 96 2.42 -13.63 40.86
CA ILE A 96 2.38 -12.67 41.99
C ILE A 96 2.45 -13.41 43.33
N ALA A 97 1.82 -14.57 43.44
CA ALA A 97 1.86 -15.40 44.65
C ALA A 97 3.22 -16.10 44.89
N GLY A 98 4.18 -16.00 43.96
CA GLY A 98 5.48 -16.66 44.04
C GLY A 98 5.43 -18.16 43.76
N ASN A 99 4.32 -18.65 43.19
CA ASN A 99 4.16 -20.04 42.77
C ASN A 99 4.66 -20.16 41.32
N ILE A 100 5.93 -20.55 41.17
CA ILE A 100 6.53 -20.96 39.89
C ILE A 100 6.34 -22.46 39.71
#